data_AF-A0AAP0BPY8-F1
#
_entry.id   AF-A0AAP0BPY8-F1
#
_cell.length_a   1.000
_cell.length_b   1.000
_cell.length_c   1.000
_cell.angle_alpha   90.00
_cell.angle_beta   90.00
_cell.angle_gamma   90.00
#
_symmetry.space_group_name_H-M   'P 1'
#
loop_
_entity.id
_entity.type
_entity.pdbx_description
1 polymer ?
#
loop_
_entity_poly.entity_id
_entity_poly.type
_entity_poly.pdbx_seq_one_letter_code
_entity_poly.pdbx_strand_id
1 'polypeptide(L)'
;MGMNMVSKGVQNVLDFLQNDFPDMDAISISGFVCIGNFCSDKKPAAVNWIEGRGKSVVCEAIIKEEIVSKVLKTSVSALVELNTLKNLVGSAMVGAMGEFKKQMNNVTIFCAFER
;
A
#
# COMPACT_ATOMS: atom_id res chain seq x y z
N MET A 1 -6.49 3.99 -9.19
CA MET A 1 -7.02 4.35 -10.53
C MET A 1 -6.08 5.36 -11.18
N GLY A 2 -5.98 5.34 -12.52
CA GLY A 2 -4.96 6.07 -13.30
C GLY A 2 -4.03 5.16 -14.12
N MET A 3 -4.16 3.83 -13.98
CA MET A 3 -3.29 2.84 -14.62
C MET A 3 -3.20 3.01 -16.14
N ASN A 4 -4.34 3.15 -16.83
CA ASN A 4 -4.36 3.30 -18.29
C ASN A 4 -3.71 4.61 -18.78
N MET A 5 -3.77 5.68 -18.00
CA MET A 5 -3.13 6.95 -18.34
C MET A 5 -1.61 6.82 -18.24
N VAL A 6 -1.11 6.24 -17.15
CA VAL A 6 0.32 6.00 -16.95
C VAL A 6 0.86 5.04 -18.00
N SER A 7 0.13 3.97 -18.33
CA SER A 7 0.54 3.03 -19.37
C SER A 7 0.68 3.68 -20.75
N LYS A 8 -0.25 4.56 -21.14
CA LYS A 8 -0.16 5.31 -22.41
C LYS A 8 0.99 6.31 -22.40
N GLY A 9 1.23 6.99 -21.28
CA GLY A 9 2.37 7.92 -21.15
C GLY A 9 3.71 7.20 -21.29
N VAL A 10 3.87 6.06 -20.62
CA VAL A 10 5.09 5.23 -20.71
C VAL A 10 5.30 4.71 -22.13
N GLN A 11 4.23 4.30 -22.83
CA GLN A 11 4.32 3.86 -24.22
C GLN A 11 4.91 4.95 -25.13
N ASN A 12 4.39 6.18 -25.05
CA ASN A 12 4.90 7.29 -25.86
C ASN A 12 6.38 7.63 -25.55
N VAL A 13 6.82 7.46 -24.30
CA VAL A 13 8.23 7.68 -23.91
C VAL A 13 9.12 6.57 -24.44
N LEU A 14 8.65 5.32 -24.43
CA LEU A 14 9.37 4.19 -25.01
C LEU A 14 9.54 4.35 -26.53
N ASP A 15 8.48 4.77 -27.22
CA ASP A 15 8.52 5.05 -28.66
C ASP A 15 9.54 6.18 -28.99
N PHE A 16 9.67 7.18 -28.10
CA PHE A 16 10.71 8.22 -28.24
C PHE A 16 12.11 7.65 -28.05
N LEU A 17 12.33 6.88 -26.98
CA LEU A 17 13.65 6.32 -26.64
C LEU A 17 14.16 5.29 -27.65
N GLN A 18 13.27 4.56 -28.33
CA GLN A 18 13.65 3.66 -29.42
C GLN A 18 14.26 4.39 -30.62
N ASN A 19 13.97 5.68 -30.83
CA ASN A 19 14.62 6.45 -31.88
C ASN A 19 16.08 6.78 -31.55
N ASP A 20 16.39 7.00 -30.27
CA ASP A 20 17.75 7.33 -29.80
C ASP A 20 18.59 6.05 -29.54
N PHE A 21 17.93 4.94 -29.19
CA PHE A 21 18.55 3.65 -28.89
C PHE A 21 17.90 2.53 -29.72
N PRO A 22 18.30 2.36 -30.99
CA PRO A 22 17.70 1.38 -31.90
C PRO A 22 17.98 -0.07 -31.49
N ASP A 23 18.94 -0.29 -30.59
CA ASP A 23 19.33 -1.61 -30.07
C ASP A 23 18.42 -2.07 -28.90
N MET A 24 17.44 -1.25 -28.49
CA MET A 24 16.57 -1.50 -27.35
C MET A 24 15.29 -2.26 -27.73
N ASP A 25 15.27 -3.57 -27.46
CA ASP A 25 14.08 -4.41 -27.65
C ASP A 25 13.07 -4.30 -26.48
N ALA A 26 11.86 -3.81 -26.78
CA ALA A 26 10.76 -3.75 -25.83
C ALA A 26 9.97 -5.08 -25.79
N ILE A 27 10.39 -6.01 -24.93
CA ILE A 27 9.82 -7.37 -24.85
C ILE A 27 8.36 -7.37 -24.32
N SER A 28 8.05 -6.47 -23.39
CA SER A 28 6.67 -6.07 -23.09
C SER A 28 6.69 -4.76 -22.29
N ILE A 29 5.58 -4.01 -22.28
CA ILE A 29 5.38 -2.87 -21.36
C ILE A 29 5.54 -3.31 -19.89
N SER A 30 5.41 -4.61 -19.63
CA SER A 30 5.64 -5.27 -18.34
C SER A 30 6.99 -6.03 -18.24
N GLY A 31 7.88 -5.96 -19.23
CA GLY A 31 8.87 -7.00 -19.51
C GLY A 31 10.32 -6.57 -19.66
N PHE A 32 10.65 -5.34 -20.08
CA PHE A 32 12.01 -4.82 -19.88
C PHE A 32 12.10 -3.29 -19.88
N VAL A 33 12.94 -2.79 -18.97
CA VAL A 33 13.42 -1.41 -18.70
C VAL A 33 12.53 -0.42 -17.92
N CYS A 34 11.19 -0.51 -17.90
CA CYS A 34 10.40 0.40 -17.02
C CYS A 34 9.53 -0.29 -15.93
N ILE A 35 8.95 -1.47 -16.14
CA ILE A 35 7.96 -2.04 -15.17
C ILE A 35 7.93 -3.58 -15.19
N GLY A 36 9.03 -4.25 -14.85
CA GLY A 36 9.03 -5.70 -14.58
C GLY A 36 8.41 -6.01 -13.21
N ASN A 37 7.08 -6.12 -13.09
CA ASN A 37 6.34 -6.20 -11.80
C ASN A 37 6.77 -5.14 -10.74
N PHE A 38 7.60 -4.15 -11.09
CA PHE A 38 8.17 -3.21 -10.14
C PHE A 38 7.12 -2.26 -9.59
N CYS A 39 6.17 -1.82 -10.44
CA CYS A 39 4.95 -1.14 -9.99
C CYS A 39 4.05 -2.02 -9.12
N SER A 40 4.32 -3.34 -9.04
CA SER A 40 3.65 -4.35 -8.20
C SER A 40 2.14 -4.11 -8.10
N ASP A 41 1.48 -4.07 -9.25
CA ASP A 41 0.03 -3.91 -9.28
C ASP A 41 -0.64 -5.16 -8.70
N LYS A 42 -1.49 -4.95 -7.69
CA LYS A 42 -2.27 -6.01 -7.02
C LYS A 42 -1.41 -7.12 -6.38
N LYS A 43 -0.10 -6.88 -6.17
CA LYS A 43 0.81 -7.78 -5.49
C LYS A 43 1.42 -7.11 -4.27
N PRO A 44 1.59 -7.81 -3.15
CA PRO A 44 2.30 -7.28 -1.99
C PRO A 44 3.77 -7.09 -2.36
N ALA A 45 4.31 -5.89 -2.15
CA ALA A 45 5.70 -5.57 -2.47
C ALA A 45 6.26 -4.52 -1.51
N ALA A 46 7.50 -4.71 -1.09
CA ALA A 46 8.21 -3.77 -0.21
C ALA A 46 8.33 -2.37 -0.84
N VAL A 47 8.50 -2.29 -2.16
CA VAL A 47 8.56 -1.02 -2.90
C VAL A 47 7.28 -0.21 -2.72
N ASN A 48 6.11 -0.85 -2.79
CA ASN A 48 4.83 -0.17 -2.57
C ASN A 48 4.65 0.35 -1.14
N TRP A 49 5.33 -0.27 -0.16
CA TRP A 49 5.29 0.15 1.24
C TRP A 49 6.21 1.33 1.53
N ILE A 50 7.41 1.33 0.95
CA ILE A 50 8.45 2.34 1.19
C ILE A 50 8.19 3.60 0.35
N GLU A 51 8.05 3.44 -0.97
CA GLU A 51 7.91 4.55 -1.92
C GLU A 51 6.46 5.03 -2.04
N GLY A 52 5.51 4.21 -1.58
CA GLY A 52 4.09 4.45 -1.73
C GLY A 52 3.59 4.19 -3.17
N ARG A 53 2.28 3.98 -3.30
CA ARG A 53 1.62 3.80 -4.60
C ARG A 53 0.22 4.39 -4.60
N GLY A 54 -0.02 5.42 -5.42
CA GLY A 54 -1.31 6.10 -5.50
C GLY A 54 -1.46 7.17 -4.42
N LYS A 55 -2.23 6.90 -3.36
CA LYS A 55 -2.50 7.87 -2.29
C LYS A 55 -1.93 7.36 -0.96
N SER A 56 -0.97 8.09 -0.40
CA SER A 56 -0.47 7.89 0.97
C SER A 56 -1.25 8.80 1.92
N VAL A 57 -1.84 8.24 2.98
CA VAL A 57 -2.71 8.96 3.91
C VAL A 57 -2.34 8.61 5.34
N VAL A 58 -2.32 9.61 6.21
CA VAL A 58 -2.14 9.48 7.67
C VAL A 58 -3.38 10.08 8.36
N CYS A 59 -3.84 9.46 9.43
CA CYS A 59 -5.00 9.91 10.21
C CYS A 59 -4.69 9.76 11.71
N GLU A 60 -5.07 10.76 12.50
CA GLU A 60 -4.93 10.76 13.95
C GLU A 60 -6.24 11.18 14.61
N ALA A 61 -6.47 10.68 15.82
CA ALA A 61 -7.63 11.03 16.64
C ALA A 61 -7.29 10.92 18.13
N ILE A 62 -7.81 11.85 18.93
CA ILE A 62 -7.66 11.83 20.39
C ILE A 62 -8.97 11.34 21.00
N ILE A 63 -8.92 10.24 21.74
CA ILE A 63 -10.09 9.64 22.41
C ILE A 63 -9.94 9.83 23.92
N LYS A 64 -10.97 10.41 24.56
CA LYS A 64 -10.99 10.62 26.02
C LYS A 64 -11.21 9.29 26.76
N GLU A 65 -10.61 9.14 27.93
CA GLU A 65 -10.69 7.94 28.77
C GLU A 65 -12.13 7.49 29.06
N GLU A 66 -13.02 8.45 29.35
CA GLU A 66 -14.43 8.16 29.59
C GLU A 66 -15.08 7.43 28.41
N ILE A 67 -14.73 7.79 27.17
CA ILE A 67 -15.28 7.18 25.96
C ILE A 67 -14.69 5.77 25.79
N VAL A 68 -13.41 5.59 26.09
CA VAL A 68 -12.75 4.29 26.03
C VAL A 68 -13.42 3.30 27.00
N SER A 69 -13.66 3.71 28.24
CA SER A 69 -14.33 2.86 29.23
C SER A 69 -15.81 2.63 28.90
N LYS A 70 -16.55 3.68 28.52
CA LYS A 70 -18.00 3.59 28.26
C LYS A 70 -18.33 2.86 26.95
N VAL A 71 -17.58 3.09 25.87
CA VAL A 71 -17.89 2.55 24.52
C VAL A 71 -17.04 1.33 24.19
N LEU A 72 -15.72 1.43 24.35
CA LEU A 72 -14.79 0.34 24.00
C LEU A 72 -14.66 -0.73 25.09
N LYS A 73 -15.22 -0.48 26.28
CA LYS A 73 -15.26 -1.40 27.43
C LYS A 73 -13.87 -1.90 27.84
N THR A 74 -12.86 -1.02 27.74
CA THR A 74 -11.46 -1.36 28.00
C THR A 74 -10.73 -0.18 28.66
N SER A 75 -9.47 -0.37 29.04
CA SER A 75 -8.59 0.68 29.56
C SER A 75 -7.63 1.18 28.48
N VAL A 76 -7.15 2.41 28.63
CA VAL A 76 -6.15 2.99 27.73
C VAL A 76 -4.85 2.18 27.75
N SER A 77 -4.42 1.74 28.94
CA SER A 77 -3.21 0.92 29.10
C SER A 77 -3.29 -0.41 28.35
N ALA A 78 -4.42 -1.12 28.47
CA ALA A 78 -4.63 -2.39 27.79
C ALA A 78 -4.67 -2.22 26.26
N LEU A 79 -5.24 -1.12 25.74
CA LEU A 79 -5.24 -0.83 24.31
C LEU A 79 -3.84 -0.57 23.75
N VAL A 80 -3.01 0.19 24.47
CA VAL A 80 -1.63 0.49 24.06
C VAL A 80 -0.78 -0.78 24.06
N GLU A 81 -0.91 -1.60 25.11
CA GLU A 81 -0.22 -2.88 25.21
C GLU A 81 -0.65 -3.83 24.09
N LEU A 82 -1.95 -3.98 23.86
CA LEU A 82 -2.49 -4.83 22.80
C LEU A 82 -2.05 -4.37 21.41
N ASN A 83 -1.97 -3.05 21.16
CA ASN A 83 -1.47 -2.53 19.89
C ASN A 83 0.01 -2.90 19.68
N THR A 84 0.83 -2.73 20.72
CA THR A 84 2.26 -3.07 20.66
C THR A 84 2.47 -4.56 20.42
N LEU A 85 1.80 -5.42 21.20
CA LEU A 85 1.94 -6.87 21.08
C LEU A 85 1.37 -7.40 19.77
N LYS A 86 0.18 -6.98 19.37
CA LYS A 86 -0.52 -7.55 18.22
C LYS A 86 -0.07 -6.96 16.90
N ASN A 87 -0.05 -5.62 16.80
CA ASN A 87 0.14 -4.95 15.52
C ASN A 87 1.61 -4.69 15.21
N LEU A 88 2.48 -4.57 16.21
CA LEU A 88 3.92 -4.38 15.97
C LEU A 88 4.65 -5.72 16.09
N VAL A 89 4.72 -6.29 17.31
CA VAL A 89 5.51 -7.50 17.58
C VAL A 89 4.94 -8.71 16.83
N GLY A 90 3.63 -8.95 16.94
CA GLY A 90 2.97 -10.07 16.28
C GLY A 90 3.14 -10.06 14.77
N SER A 91 2.92 -8.90 14.13
CA SER A 91 3.14 -8.73 12.68
C SER A 91 4.62 -8.90 12.29
N ALA A 92 5.56 -8.43 13.11
CA ALA A 92 7.00 -8.62 12.86
C ALA A 92 7.40 -10.10 12.94
N MET A 93 6.87 -10.85 13.91
CA MET A 93 7.17 -12.27 14.10
C MET A 93 6.74 -13.15 12.92
N VAL A 94 5.63 -12.80 12.25
CA VAL A 94 5.12 -13.53 11.08
C VAL A 94 5.69 -13.01 9.75
N GLY A 95 6.59 -12.03 9.79
CA GLY A 95 7.19 -11.43 8.59
C GLY A 95 6.20 -10.66 7.72
N ALA A 96 5.14 -10.09 8.32
CA ALA A 96 4.14 -9.35 7.57
C ALA A 96 4.72 -8.05 6.96
N MET A 97 4.61 -7.90 5.64
CA MET A 97 5.10 -6.71 4.93
C MET A 97 4.00 -5.67 4.79
N GLY A 98 4.10 -4.58 5.57
CA GLY A 98 3.15 -3.44 5.52
C GLY A 98 1.83 -3.65 6.28
N GLU A 99 1.62 -4.83 6.87
CA GLU A 99 0.39 -5.18 7.61
C GLU A 99 0.53 -5.05 9.14
N PHE A 100 1.02 -3.90 9.61
CA PHE A 100 1.09 -3.57 11.04
C PHE A 100 -0.24 -3.02 11.57
N LYS A 101 -1.37 -3.65 11.21
CA LYS A 101 -2.72 -3.13 11.44
C LYS A 101 -3.71 -4.23 11.77
N LYS A 102 -4.78 -3.90 12.51
CA LYS A 102 -5.91 -4.81 12.72
C LYS A 102 -6.97 -4.60 11.63
N GLN A 103 -7.21 -5.62 10.80
CA GLN A 103 -8.35 -5.73 9.84
C GLN A 103 -8.55 -4.53 8.89
N MET A 104 -7.50 -3.76 8.57
CA MET A 104 -7.64 -2.61 7.65
C MET A 104 -8.06 -3.02 6.23
N ASN A 105 -7.72 -4.24 5.81
CA ASN A 105 -8.16 -4.79 4.53
C ASN A 105 -9.69 -4.90 4.45
N ASN A 106 -10.37 -5.28 5.54
CA ASN A 106 -11.83 -5.40 5.57
C ASN A 106 -12.51 -4.03 5.39
N VAL A 107 -12.01 -3.00 6.07
CA VAL A 107 -12.54 -1.63 5.95
C VAL A 107 -12.31 -1.10 4.54
N THR A 108 -11.12 -1.34 3.98
CA THR A 108 -10.77 -0.88 2.63
C THR A 108 -11.64 -1.55 1.57
N ILE A 109 -11.88 -2.86 1.70
CA ILE A 109 -12.77 -3.61 0.82
C ILE A 109 -14.20 -3.07 0.91
N PHE A 110 -14.71 -2.87 2.13
CA PHE A 110 -16.05 -2.30 2.33
C PHE A 110 -16.21 -0.93 1.66
N CYS A 111 -15.29 0.01 1.92
CA CYS A 111 -15.33 1.34 1.30
C CYS A 111 -15.09 1.34 -0.22
N ALA A 112 -14.45 0.29 -0.76
CA ALA A 112 -14.27 0.14 -2.20
C ALA A 112 -15.52 -0.42 -2.90
N PHE A 113 -16.36 -1.17 -2.20
CA PHE A 113 -17.65 -1.68 -2.73
C PHE A 113 -18.76 -0.62 -2.68
N GLU A 114 -18.69 0.35 -1.76
CA GLU A 114 -19.67 1.44 -1.67
C GLU A 114 -19.40 2.61 -2.66
N ARG A 115 -18.43 2.47 -3.56
CA ARG A 115 -18.12 3.45 -4.63
C ARG A 115 -18.32 2.84 -6.00
#